data_AF-A0A7Y4LW47-F1
#
_entry.id   AF-A0A7Y4LW47-F1
#
_cell.length_a   1.000
_cell.length_b   1.000
_cell.length_c   1.000
_cell.angle_alpha   90.00
_cell.angle_beta   90.00
_cell.angle_gamma   90.00
#
_symmetry.space_group_name_H-M   'P 1'
#
loop_
_entity.id
_entity.type
_entity.pdbx_description
1 polymer ?
#
loop_
_entity_poly.entity_id
_entity_poly.type
_entity_poly.pdbx_seq_one_letter_code
_entity_poly.pdbx_strand_id
1 'polypeptide(L)'
;MSFKVIDGGGPDKEERDRERERDWAKHELSGALREVAANMVRIVRGAGKPHELLIQMKAVIDSAIKFRDLHGYWPNDVIANALQLTDEMQDCLDRGRAGTLDQAHIDRWWKDGTFDKMMAEHTMYKGVLQIVASGLIGQNTQQRAGESEFHDGLRRFERIREEQLRRFTENRSTSRPTPKRRKLRPRKPPEDVVL
;
A
#
# COMPACT_ATOMS: atom_id res chain seq x y z
N MET A 1 10.29 -0.71 56.20
CA MET A 1 9.27 -0.88 55.14
C MET A 1 9.67 -2.08 54.29
N SER A 2 8.91 -3.17 54.31
CA SER A 2 9.24 -4.39 53.55
C SER A 2 8.71 -4.26 52.12
N PHE A 3 9.61 -4.31 51.15
CA PHE A 3 9.25 -4.43 49.74
C PHE A 3 8.71 -5.85 49.51
N LYS A 4 7.43 -5.94 49.13
CA LYS A 4 6.82 -7.19 48.69
C LYS A 4 7.19 -7.35 47.22
N VAL A 5 8.18 -8.20 46.94
CA VAL A 5 8.49 -8.63 45.58
C VAL A 5 7.29 -9.43 45.09
N ILE A 6 6.57 -8.89 44.12
CA ILE A 6 5.57 -9.64 43.36
C ILE A 6 6.39 -10.47 42.39
N ASP A 7 6.64 -11.74 42.72
CA ASP A 7 7.16 -12.71 41.75
C ASP A 7 6.12 -12.82 40.63
N GLY A 8 6.35 -12.07 39.55
CA GLY A 8 5.60 -12.17 38.31
C GLY A 8 5.92 -13.50 37.66
N GLY A 9 5.22 -14.56 38.06
CA GLY A 9 5.19 -15.82 37.34
C GLY A 9 4.67 -15.55 35.94
N GLY A 10 5.59 -15.48 34.96
CA GLY A 10 5.24 -15.42 33.55
C GLY A 10 4.37 -16.62 33.15
N PRO A 11 3.60 -16.51 32.05
CA PRO A 11 2.66 -17.54 31.64
C PRO A 11 3.33 -18.90 31.57
N ASP A 12 2.63 -19.96 32.00
CA ASP A 12 3.17 -21.31 32.02
C ASP A 12 3.61 -21.73 30.61
N LYS A 13 4.58 -22.64 30.49
CA LYS A 13 5.11 -23.11 29.20
C LYS A 13 3.97 -23.59 28.29
N GLU A 14 3.00 -24.28 28.86
CA GLU A 14 1.82 -24.77 28.15
C GLU A 14 0.89 -23.66 27.63
N GLU A 15 0.81 -22.52 28.34
CA GLU A 15 0.02 -21.37 27.89
C GLU A 15 0.71 -20.68 26.72
N ARG A 16 2.04 -20.52 26.78
CA ARG A 16 2.82 -19.96 25.67
C ARG A 16 2.76 -20.84 24.42
N ASP A 17 2.81 -22.15 24.59
CA ASP A 17 2.73 -23.09 23.46
C ASP A 17 1.33 -23.06 22.82
N ARG A 18 0.25 -22.99 23.63
CA ARG A 18 -1.12 -22.80 23.13
C ARG A 18 -1.33 -21.46 22.42
N GLU A 19 -0.75 -20.38 22.94
CA GLU A 19 -0.82 -19.06 22.30
C GLU A 19 -0.10 -19.07 20.94
N ARG A 20 1.08 -19.70 20.87
CA ARG A 20 1.79 -19.90 19.60
C ARG A 20 0.97 -20.70 18.60
N GLU A 21 0.36 -21.80 19.02
CA GLU A 21 -0.49 -22.61 18.14
C GLU A 21 -1.68 -21.81 17.57
N ARG A 22 -2.31 -20.98 18.41
CA ARG A 22 -3.40 -20.08 18.01
C ARG A 22 -2.95 -19.06 16.97
N ASP A 23 -1.79 -18.44 17.17
CA ASP A 23 -1.22 -17.47 16.22
C ASP A 23 -0.81 -18.15 14.91
N TRP A 24 -0.22 -19.33 14.99
CA TRP A 24 0.15 -20.11 13.81
C TRP A 24 -1.07 -20.49 12.98
N ALA A 25 -2.16 -20.92 13.60
CA ALA A 25 -3.41 -21.23 12.90
C ALA A 25 -3.99 -19.99 12.19
N LYS A 26 -3.89 -18.82 12.81
CA LYS A 26 -4.28 -17.54 12.18
C LYS A 26 -3.44 -17.22 10.94
N HIS A 27 -2.12 -17.39 11.04
CA HIS A 27 -1.20 -17.16 9.93
C HIS A 27 -1.40 -18.16 8.78
N GLU A 28 -1.58 -19.44 9.11
CA GLU A 28 -1.84 -20.51 8.15
C GLU A 28 -3.13 -20.24 7.35
N LEU A 29 -4.22 -19.92 8.04
CA LEU A 29 -5.48 -19.55 7.40
C LEU A 29 -5.33 -18.30 6.51
N SER A 30 -4.66 -17.26 7.02
CA SER A 30 -4.44 -16.03 6.25
C SER A 30 -3.62 -16.28 4.97
N GLY A 31 -2.63 -17.17 5.04
CA GLY A 31 -1.82 -17.59 3.89
C GLY A 31 -2.66 -18.31 2.84
N ALA A 32 -3.42 -19.34 3.27
CA ALA A 32 -4.29 -20.11 2.38
C ALA A 32 -5.34 -19.23 1.68
N LEU A 33 -5.95 -18.30 2.42
CA LEU A 33 -6.94 -17.35 1.86
C LEU A 33 -6.34 -16.48 0.77
N ARG A 34 -5.16 -15.89 1.02
CA ARG A 34 -4.47 -15.03 0.03
C ARG A 34 -4.05 -15.81 -1.20
N GLU A 35 -3.59 -17.04 -1.03
CA GLU A 35 -3.20 -17.88 -2.15
C GLU A 35 -4.39 -18.19 -3.07
N VAL A 36 -5.52 -18.64 -2.49
CA VAL A 36 -6.76 -18.87 -3.23
C VAL A 36 -7.22 -17.60 -3.94
N ALA A 37 -7.31 -16.48 -3.21
CA ALA A 37 -7.79 -15.23 -3.76
C ALA A 37 -6.90 -14.70 -4.90
N ALA A 38 -5.58 -14.77 -4.73
CA ALA A 38 -4.63 -14.38 -5.77
C ALA A 38 -4.77 -15.27 -7.01
N ASN A 39 -4.89 -16.60 -6.84
CA ASN A 39 -5.08 -17.50 -7.97
C ASN A 39 -6.42 -17.23 -8.68
N MET A 40 -7.52 -16.99 -7.94
CA MET A 40 -8.82 -16.63 -8.51
C MET A 40 -8.72 -15.36 -9.37
N VAL A 41 -8.13 -14.27 -8.87
CA VAL A 41 -7.94 -13.03 -9.64
C VAL A 41 -7.07 -13.29 -10.88
N ARG A 42 -6.03 -14.12 -10.76
CA ARG A 42 -5.19 -14.50 -11.90
C ARG A 42 -5.94 -15.35 -12.92
N ILE A 43 -6.80 -16.28 -12.50
CA ILE A 43 -7.65 -17.08 -13.40
C ILE A 43 -8.59 -16.17 -14.16
N VAL A 44 -9.26 -15.24 -13.47
CA VAL A 44 -10.15 -14.24 -14.10
C VAL A 44 -9.41 -13.40 -15.14
N ARG A 45 -8.15 -13.04 -14.86
CA ARG A 45 -7.27 -12.35 -15.82
C ARG A 45 -6.74 -13.25 -16.96
N GLY A 46 -6.84 -14.58 -16.84
CA GLY A 46 -6.32 -15.54 -17.82
C GLY A 46 -4.86 -15.97 -17.62
N ALA A 47 -4.27 -15.72 -16.44
CA ALA A 47 -2.88 -16.05 -16.10
C ALA A 47 -2.73 -16.87 -14.79
N GLY A 48 -3.82 -17.47 -14.33
CA GLY A 48 -3.88 -18.32 -13.14
C GLY A 48 -3.78 -19.80 -13.46
N LYS A 49 -3.93 -20.63 -12.43
CA LYS A 49 -3.84 -22.09 -12.52
C LYS A 49 -5.16 -22.72 -12.07
N PRO A 50 -6.12 -22.95 -13.00
CA PRO A 50 -7.43 -23.49 -12.65
C PRO A 50 -7.39 -24.85 -11.95
N HIS A 51 -6.41 -25.69 -12.29
CA HIS A 51 -6.26 -27.04 -11.71
C HIS A 51 -5.83 -27.03 -10.23
N GLU A 52 -5.24 -25.93 -9.73
CA GLU A 52 -4.87 -25.81 -8.30
C GLU A 52 -6.05 -25.34 -7.43
N LEU A 53 -7.11 -24.80 -8.03
CA LEU A 53 -8.17 -24.09 -7.30
C LEU A 53 -8.85 -24.95 -6.23
N LEU A 54 -9.23 -26.18 -6.56
CA LEU A 54 -9.91 -27.07 -5.62
C LEU A 54 -9.01 -27.48 -4.45
N ILE A 55 -7.71 -27.66 -4.70
CA ILE A 55 -6.74 -28.01 -3.66
C ILE A 55 -6.53 -26.82 -2.71
N GLN A 56 -6.40 -25.61 -3.26
CA GLN A 56 -6.24 -24.40 -2.45
C GLN A 56 -7.51 -24.10 -1.63
N MET A 57 -8.71 -24.32 -2.19
CA MET A 57 -9.97 -24.21 -1.43
C MET A 57 -10.03 -25.19 -0.27
N LYS A 58 -9.58 -26.43 -0.46
CA LYS A 58 -9.49 -27.43 0.61
C LYS A 58 -8.56 -26.94 1.73
N ALA A 59 -7.40 -26.39 1.40
CA ALA A 59 -6.46 -25.85 2.38
C ALA A 59 -7.06 -24.72 3.23
N VAL A 60 -7.90 -23.86 2.64
CA VAL A 60 -8.66 -22.84 3.38
C VAL A 60 -9.66 -23.47 4.35
N ILE A 61 -10.40 -24.49 3.91
CA ILE A 61 -11.37 -25.18 4.78
C ILE A 61 -10.66 -25.86 5.95
N ASP A 62 -9.58 -26.61 5.69
CA ASP A 62 -8.82 -27.33 6.71
C ASP A 62 -8.23 -26.36 7.76
N SER A 63 -7.64 -25.24 7.30
CA SER A 63 -7.08 -24.22 8.20
C SER A 63 -8.16 -23.46 8.98
N ALA A 64 -9.35 -23.25 8.41
CA ALA A 64 -10.48 -22.65 9.13
C ALA A 64 -11.04 -23.58 10.22
N ILE A 65 -11.10 -24.89 9.97
CA ILE A 65 -11.47 -25.89 10.97
C ILE A 65 -10.45 -25.89 12.11
N LYS A 66 -9.15 -25.97 11.78
CA LYS A 66 -8.06 -25.91 12.77
C LYS A 66 -8.11 -24.64 13.61
N PHE A 67 -8.38 -23.49 12.99
CA PHE A 67 -8.59 -22.24 13.71
C PHE A 67 -9.76 -22.35 14.71
N ARG A 68 -10.91 -22.84 14.25
CA ARG A 68 -12.10 -23.00 15.10
C ARG A 68 -11.83 -23.92 16.29
N ASP A 69 -11.12 -25.01 16.09
CA ASP A 69 -10.81 -25.97 17.16
C ASP A 69 -9.94 -25.35 18.26
N LEU A 70 -9.03 -24.43 17.89
CA LEU A 70 -8.11 -23.77 18.83
C LEU A 70 -8.71 -22.52 19.51
N HIS A 71 -9.59 -21.81 18.82
CA HIS A 71 -10.14 -20.51 19.23
C HIS A 71 -11.60 -20.59 19.73
N GLY A 72 -12.35 -21.61 19.34
CA GLY A 72 -13.75 -21.81 19.71
C GLY A 72 -14.77 -21.00 18.91
N TYR A 73 -14.35 -20.27 17.88
CA TYR A 73 -15.21 -19.46 17.02
C TYR A 73 -14.78 -19.47 15.55
N TRP A 74 -15.64 -19.01 14.64
CA TRP A 74 -15.34 -18.94 13.21
C TRP A 74 -14.52 -17.69 12.84
N PRO A 75 -13.50 -17.80 11.98
CA PRO A 75 -12.50 -16.76 11.72
C PRO A 75 -12.99 -15.62 10.81
N ASN A 76 -14.16 -15.05 11.05
CA ASN A 76 -14.75 -14.00 10.20
C ASN A 76 -13.86 -12.74 10.14
N ASP A 77 -13.27 -12.36 11.27
CA ASP A 77 -12.33 -11.25 11.39
C ASP A 77 -11.03 -11.53 10.63
N VAL A 78 -10.50 -12.75 10.74
CA VAL A 78 -9.28 -13.15 10.02
C VAL A 78 -9.53 -13.15 8.52
N ILE A 79 -10.68 -13.66 8.07
CA ILE A 79 -11.05 -13.66 6.65
C ILE A 79 -11.12 -12.24 6.09
N ALA A 80 -11.84 -11.34 6.79
CA ALA A 80 -11.96 -9.94 6.36
C ALA A 80 -10.60 -9.26 6.28
N ASN A 81 -9.75 -9.44 7.31
CA ASN A 81 -8.43 -8.82 7.37
C ASN A 81 -7.43 -9.42 6.36
N ALA A 82 -7.49 -10.73 6.11
CA ALA A 82 -6.54 -11.41 5.22
C ALA A 82 -6.72 -11.01 3.75
N LEU A 83 -7.96 -10.73 3.34
CA LEU A 83 -8.36 -10.41 1.97
C LEU A 83 -8.49 -8.91 1.69
N GLN A 84 -8.35 -8.07 2.73
CA GLN A 84 -8.39 -6.63 2.57
C GLN A 84 -7.20 -6.16 1.73
N LEU A 85 -7.47 -5.31 0.73
CA LEU A 85 -6.41 -4.63 -0.02
C LEU A 85 -5.58 -3.76 0.92
N THR A 86 -4.26 -3.86 0.79
CA THR A 86 -3.33 -2.99 1.49
C THR A 86 -3.56 -1.55 1.09
N ASP A 87 -3.85 -0.70 2.07
CA ASP A 87 -3.83 0.74 1.93
C ASP A 87 -2.40 1.21 2.24
N GLU A 88 -1.62 1.52 1.20
CA GLU A 88 -0.21 1.88 1.34
C GLU A 88 0.00 3.11 2.24
N MET A 89 -0.93 4.07 2.21
CA MET A 89 -0.87 5.22 3.11
C MET A 89 -1.03 4.76 4.55
N GLN A 90 -2.05 3.93 4.83
CA GLN A 90 -2.29 3.42 6.18
C GLN A 90 -1.11 2.59 6.69
N ASP A 91 -0.52 1.72 5.85
CA ASP A 91 0.68 0.95 6.18
C ASP A 91 1.86 1.87 6.57
N CYS A 92 2.10 2.92 5.79
CA CYS A 92 3.12 3.91 6.08
C CYS A 92 2.89 4.62 7.42
N LEU A 93 1.64 5.00 7.72
CA LEU A 93 1.27 5.64 8.98
C LEU A 93 1.44 4.70 10.17
N ASP A 94 1.06 3.44 10.03
CA ASP A 94 1.21 2.44 11.09
C ASP A 94 2.69 2.12 11.36
N ARG A 95 3.51 2.07 10.31
CA ARG A 95 4.97 1.97 10.43
C ARG A 95 5.59 3.20 11.12
N GLY A 96 5.03 4.38 10.90
CA GLY A 96 5.37 5.61 11.61
C GLY A 96 5.05 5.52 13.10
N ARG A 97 3.85 5.08 13.45
CA ARG A 97 3.44 4.84 14.85
C ARG A 97 4.30 3.79 15.54
N ALA A 98 4.73 2.76 14.81
CA ALA A 98 5.63 1.72 15.30
C ALA A 98 7.10 2.19 15.41
N GLY A 99 7.42 3.42 14.98
CA GLY A 99 8.78 3.97 15.01
C GLY A 99 9.74 3.38 13.97
N THR A 100 9.22 2.60 13.01
CA THR A 100 10.03 2.00 11.93
C THR A 100 10.18 2.93 10.72
N LEU A 101 9.35 3.98 10.65
CA LEU A 101 9.42 5.03 9.65
C LEU A 101 9.62 6.38 10.34
N ASP A 102 10.59 7.14 9.88
CA ASP A 102 10.94 8.44 10.43
C ASP A 102 9.88 9.50 10.07
N GLN A 103 9.59 10.39 11.02
CA GLN A 103 8.59 11.45 10.88
C GLN A 103 8.94 12.41 9.74
N ALA A 104 10.23 12.66 9.47
CA ALA A 104 10.63 13.54 8.37
C ALA A 104 10.20 12.98 6.99
N HIS A 105 10.15 11.66 6.84
CA HIS A 105 9.64 11.03 5.61
C HIS A 105 8.13 11.21 5.49
N ILE A 106 7.39 11.04 6.58
CA ILE A 106 5.94 11.22 6.64
C ILE A 106 5.58 12.68 6.30
N ASP A 107 6.26 13.65 6.92
CA ASP A 107 6.02 15.07 6.69
C ASP A 107 6.34 15.47 5.24
N ARG A 108 7.39 14.89 4.66
CA ARG A 108 7.72 15.07 3.24
C ARG A 108 6.58 14.55 2.36
N TRP A 109 6.09 13.34 2.60
CA TRP A 109 5.01 12.73 1.80
C TRP A 109 3.70 13.48 1.88
N TRP A 110 3.38 14.08 3.03
CA TRP A 110 2.28 15.03 3.15
C TRP A 110 2.51 16.28 2.29
N LYS A 111 3.72 16.84 2.32
CA LYS A 111 4.04 18.09 1.61
C LYS A 111 4.06 17.93 0.09
N ASP A 112 4.61 16.82 -0.41
CA ASP A 112 4.76 16.56 -1.85
C ASP A 112 3.56 15.85 -2.49
N GLY A 113 2.54 15.51 -1.70
CA GLY A 113 1.31 14.87 -2.17
C GLY A 113 1.46 13.38 -2.45
N THR A 114 2.52 12.73 -1.96
CA THR A 114 2.71 11.28 -2.10
C THR A 114 1.55 10.50 -1.47
N PHE A 115 1.06 10.90 -0.29
CA PHE A 115 -0.10 10.25 0.32
C PHE A 115 -1.38 10.43 -0.47
N ASP A 116 -1.62 11.62 -1.03
CA ASP A 116 -2.77 11.85 -1.90
C ASP A 116 -2.74 10.93 -3.12
N LYS A 117 -1.55 10.68 -3.66
CA LYS A 117 -1.33 9.76 -4.78
C LYS A 117 -1.64 8.31 -4.37
N MET A 118 -1.11 7.86 -3.24
CA MET A 118 -1.39 6.51 -2.69
C MET A 118 -2.89 6.30 -2.45
N MET A 119 -3.58 7.30 -1.88
CA MET A 119 -5.03 7.26 -1.70
C MET A 119 -5.77 7.15 -3.03
N ALA A 120 -5.37 7.93 -4.04
CA ALA A 120 -6.00 7.88 -5.36
C ALA A 120 -5.82 6.53 -6.05
N GLU A 121 -4.60 5.96 -5.99
CA GLU A 121 -4.31 4.62 -6.51
C GLU A 121 -5.14 3.55 -5.79
N HIS A 122 -5.24 3.61 -4.46
CA HIS A 122 -6.06 2.69 -3.67
C HIS A 122 -7.55 2.73 -4.06
N THR A 123 -8.11 3.94 -4.23
CA THR A 123 -9.49 4.12 -4.73
C THR A 123 -9.66 3.51 -6.12
N MET A 124 -8.69 3.71 -7.02
CA MET A 124 -8.73 3.08 -8.35
C MET A 124 -8.76 1.55 -8.25
N TYR A 125 -7.91 0.95 -7.42
CA TYR A 125 -7.86 -0.51 -7.25
C TYR A 125 -9.17 -1.08 -6.69
N LYS A 126 -9.78 -0.42 -5.71
CA LYS A 126 -11.11 -0.82 -5.18
C LYS A 126 -12.18 -0.78 -6.26
N GLY A 127 -12.25 0.31 -7.03
CA GLY A 127 -13.19 0.44 -8.14
C GLY A 127 -13.01 -0.66 -9.17
N VAL A 128 -11.77 -0.96 -9.58
CA VAL A 128 -11.47 -2.04 -10.53
C VAL A 128 -11.89 -3.41 -9.99
N LEU A 129 -11.59 -3.73 -8.74
CA LEU A 129 -12.01 -5.01 -8.15
C LEU A 129 -13.52 -5.12 -8.06
N GLN A 130 -14.23 -4.03 -7.74
CA GLN A 130 -15.69 -4.01 -7.70
C GLN A 130 -16.27 -4.26 -9.10
N ILE A 131 -15.71 -3.64 -10.15
CA ILE A 131 -16.11 -3.87 -11.55
C ILE A 131 -15.94 -5.35 -11.91
N VAL A 132 -14.76 -5.91 -11.63
CA VAL A 132 -14.44 -7.32 -11.95
C VAL A 132 -15.38 -8.26 -11.19
N ALA A 133 -15.51 -8.09 -9.88
CA ALA A 133 -16.37 -8.94 -9.05
C ALA A 133 -17.83 -8.87 -9.50
N SER A 134 -18.35 -7.66 -9.73
CA SER A 134 -19.74 -7.45 -10.19
C SER A 134 -19.97 -8.03 -11.58
N GLY A 135 -18.99 -7.91 -12.48
CA GLY A 135 -19.06 -8.46 -13.83
C GLY A 135 -19.14 -9.98 -13.86
N LEU A 136 -18.43 -10.67 -12.96
CA LEU A 136 -18.48 -12.13 -12.85
C LEU A 136 -19.86 -12.68 -12.46
N ILE A 137 -20.66 -11.90 -11.73
CA ILE A 137 -21.98 -12.30 -11.24
C ILE A 137 -23.14 -11.48 -11.85
N GLY A 138 -22.87 -10.67 -12.89
CA GLY A 138 -23.88 -9.92 -13.64
C GLY A 138 -24.57 -8.78 -12.87
N GLN A 139 -23.89 -8.17 -11.89
CA GLN A 139 -24.46 -7.09 -11.07
C GLN A 139 -24.20 -5.68 -11.64
N ASN A 140 -24.96 -5.29 -12.66
CA ASN A 140 -24.76 -4.04 -13.41
C ASN A 140 -24.71 -2.75 -12.54
N THR A 141 -25.53 -2.66 -11.49
CA THR A 141 -25.53 -1.49 -10.59
C THR A 141 -24.22 -1.37 -9.81
N GLN A 142 -23.71 -2.50 -9.32
CA GLN A 142 -22.44 -2.54 -8.57
C GLN A 142 -21.25 -2.30 -9.49
N GLN A 143 -21.33 -2.76 -10.74
CA GLN A 143 -20.35 -2.43 -11.76
C GLN A 143 -20.28 -0.92 -12.01
N ARG A 144 -21.41 -0.23 -12.20
CA ARG A 144 -21.45 1.24 -12.39
C ARG A 144 -20.91 2.00 -11.19
N ALA A 145 -21.17 1.52 -9.98
CA ALA A 145 -20.59 2.09 -8.76
C ALA A 145 -19.05 1.96 -8.78
N GLY A 146 -18.53 0.78 -9.13
CA GLY A 146 -17.10 0.55 -9.29
C GLY A 146 -16.47 1.41 -10.39
N GLU A 147 -17.15 1.60 -11.53
CA GLU A 147 -16.72 2.52 -12.61
C GLU A 147 -16.62 3.96 -12.10
N SER A 148 -17.60 4.40 -11.32
CA SER A 148 -17.60 5.74 -10.74
C SER A 148 -16.42 5.92 -9.77
N GLU A 149 -16.21 4.96 -8.87
CA GLU A 149 -15.08 4.97 -7.92
C GLU A 149 -13.72 4.96 -8.64
N PHE A 150 -13.56 4.12 -9.66
CA PHE A 150 -12.35 4.08 -10.48
C PHE A 150 -12.07 5.44 -11.15
N HIS A 151 -13.09 6.04 -11.78
CA HIS A 151 -12.94 7.32 -12.45
C HIS A 151 -12.71 8.48 -11.50
N ASP A 152 -13.29 8.46 -10.30
CA ASP A 152 -12.99 9.43 -9.23
C ASP A 152 -11.53 9.35 -8.79
N GLY A 153 -11.03 8.12 -8.55
CA GLY A 153 -9.62 7.89 -8.26
C GLY A 153 -8.70 8.39 -9.37
N LEU A 154 -9.02 8.09 -10.63
CA LEU A 154 -8.26 8.54 -11.80
C LEU A 154 -8.21 10.07 -11.91
N ARG A 155 -9.35 10.75 -11.78
CA ARG A 155 -9.40 12.22 -11.82
C ARG A 155 -8.56 12.86 -10.71
N ARG A 156 -8.58 12.28 -9.50
CA ARG A 156 -7.75 12.75 -8.39
C ARG A 156 -6.26 12.53 -8.70
N PHE A 157 -5.91 11.36 -9.21
CA PHE A 157 -4.54 11.02 -9.61
C PHE A 157 -3.97 11.98 -10.67
N GLU A 158 -4.75 12.26 -11.73
CA GLU A 158 -4.35 13.17 -12.80
C GLU A 158 -4.12 14.58 -12.26
N ARG A 159 -5.01 15.09 -11.40
CA ARG A 159 -4.85 16.40 -10.75
C ARG A 159 -3.56 16.49 -9.95
N ILE A 160 -3.27 15.48 -9.13
CA ILE A 160 -2.03 15.43 -8.33
C ILE A 160 -0.80 15.46 -9.24
N ARG A 161 -0.83 14.68 -10.33
CA ARG A 161 0.26 14.62 -11.30
C ARG A 161 0.48 15.97 -11.99
N GLU A 162 -0.58 16.65 -12.37
CA GLU A 162 -0.50 17.99 -12.96
C GLU A 162 0.07 19.01 -11.98
N GLU A 163 -0.36 19.01 -10.72
CA GLU A 163 0.14 19.90 -9.68
C GLU A 163 1.63 19.65 -9.40
N GLN A 164 2.06 18.39 -9.34
CA GLN A 164 3.47 18.03 -9.19
C GLN A 164 4.30 18.53 -10.37
N LEU A 165 3.79 18.39 -11.59
CA LEU A 165 4.46 18.90 -12.79
C LEU A 165 4.59 20.43 -12.76
N ARG A 166 3.52 21.15 -12.37
CA ARG A 166 3.53 22.62 -12.22
C ARG A 166 4.55 23.07 -11.16
N ARG A 167 4.55 22.46 -9.97
CA ARG A 167 5.53 22.75 -8.91
C ARG A 167 6.97 22.50 -9.39
N PHE A 168 7.19 21.42 -10.13
CA PHE A 168 8.50 21.10 -10.69
C PHE A 168 8.97 22.15 -11.70
N THR A 169 8.10 22.59 -12.62
CA THR A 169 8.45 23.61 -13.61
C THR A 169 8.68 24.98 -12.98
N GLU A 170 7.88 25.38 -11.99
CA GLU A 170 8.04 26.61 -11.21
C GLU A 170 9.34 26.64 -10.39
N ASN A 171 9.66 25.54 -9.71
CA ASN A 171 10.93 25.44 -8.97
C ASN A 171 12.15 25.49 -9.91
N ARG A 172 12.01 24.96 -11.13
CA ARG A 172 13.07 24.99 -12.14
C ARG A 172 13.23 26.36 -12.78
N SER A 173 12.16 27.16 -12.88
CA SER A 173 12.24 28.53 -13.40
C SER A 173 12.83 29.49 -12.38
N THR A 174 12.54 29.32 -11.08
CA THR A 174 13.11 30.13 -9.99
C THR A 174 14.57 29.79 -9.67
N SER A 175 14.98 28.53 -9.87
CA SER A 175 16.37 28.08 -9.60
C SER A 175 17.32 28.25 -10.79
N ARG A 176 16.90 28.85 -11.91
CA ARG A 176 17.79 29.10 -13.06
C ARG A 176 18.79 30.20 -12.68
N PRO A 177 20.11 29.93 -12.62
CA PRO A 177 21.10 30.96 -12.33
C PRO A 177 21.08 32.02 -13.43
N THR A 178 20.95 33.28 -13.03
CA THR A 178 21.00 34.43 -13.93
C THR A 178 22.30 34.36 -14.74
N PRO A 179 22.25 34.38 -16.09
CA PRO A 179 23.46 34.29 -16.89
C PRO A 179 24.38 35.45 -16.53
N LYS A 180 25.54 35.15 -15.93
CA LYS A 180 26.57 36.15 -15.62
C LYS A 180 26.93 36.86 -16.93
N ARG A 181 26.54 38.13 -17.06
CA ARG A 181 26.96 39.00 -18.17
C ARG A 181 28.49 38.95 -18.25
N ARG A 182 29.00 38.26 -19.27
CA ARG A 182 30.42 38.19 -19.57
C ARG A 182 30.85 39.63 -19.93
N LYS A 183 31.59 40.31 -19.05
CA LYS A 183 32.14 41.64 -19.34
C LYS A 183 32.99 41.52 -20.60
N LEU A 184 32.53 42.11 -21.71
CA LEU A 184 33.31 42.23 -22.93
C LEU A 184 34.56 43.04 -22.58
N ARG A 185 35.74 42.42 -22.71
CA ARG A 185 37.01 43.15 -22.55
C ARG A 185 37.10 44.18 -23.67
N PRO A 186 37.47 45.44 -23.38
CA PRO A 186 37.65 46.45 -24.42
C PRO A 186 38.73 46.00 -25.40
N ARG A 187 38.41 46.05 -26.70
CA ARG A 187 39.36 45.82 -27.80
C ARG A 187 40.44 46.89 -27.72
N LYS A 188 41.71 46.50 -27.66
CA LYS A 188 42.84 47.43 -27.88
C LYS A 188 42.72 48.01 -29.29
N PRO A 189 42.92 49.34 -29.48
CA PRO A 189 43.02 49.92 -30.81
C PRO A 189 44.30 49.44 -31.52
N PRO A 190 44.31 49.42 -32.87
CA PRO A 190 45.46 48.98 -33.64
C PRO A 190 46.62 49.96 -33.47
N GLU A 191 47.82 49.43 -33.22
CA GLU A 191 49.06 50.20 -33.20
C GLU A 191 49.34 50.77 -34.60
N ASP A 192 49.65 52.07 -34.63
CA ASP A 192 49.97 52.82 -35.84
C ASP A 192 51.18 52.20 -36.57
N VAL A 193 51.02 52.01 -37.88
CA VAL A 193 52.09 51.69 -38.81
C VAL A 193 52.97 52.96 -38.95
N VAL A 194 54.18 52.91 -38.41
CA VAL A 194 55.22 53.88 -38.71
C VAL A 194 55.97 53.42 -39.96
N LEU A 195 56.04 54.31 -40.94
CA LEU A 195 56.81 54.20 -42.19
C LEU A 195 58.31 54.03 -41.94
#